data_AF-A0A924AAU4-F1
#
_entry.id   AF-A0A924AAU4-F1
#
_cell.length_a   1.000
_cell.length_b   1.000
_cell.length_c   1.000
_cell.angle_alpha   90.00
_cell.angle_beta   90.00
_cell.angle_gamma   90.00
#
_symmetry.space_group_name_H-M   'P 1'
#
loop_
_entity.id
_entity.type
_entity.pdbx_description
1 polymer ?
#
loop_
_entity_poly.entity_id
_entity_poly.type
_entity_poly.pdbx_seq_one_letter_code
_entity_poly.pdbx_strand_id
1 'polypeptide(L)'
;MIKNCVAILLIFTSTRALSQTYISLAPSLTNTAGTIADKSNITIELGQQWDVFSLGLDIGKTTLSKVTTKDTSNYLELRPSLNVFQQGNFTNTLTIGIGYVFGAKENLLTELTYGIEYAFTPKTHFNVFFGQYFYSGRVSASNATFLGLSVMFYFKPNNGGAIIKPSKK
;
A
#
# COMPACT_ATOMS: atom_id res chain seq x y z
N MET A 1 24.23 -5.26 8.84
CA MET A 1 22.75 -5.35 8.91
C MET A 1 22.13 -4.27 9.81
N ILE A 2 22.63 -4.07 11.04
CA ILE A 2 22.09 -3.07 12.01
C ILE A 2 22.19 -1.61 11.52
N LYS A 3 23.27 -1.24 10.81
CA LYS A 3 23.47 0.14 10.32
C LYS A 3 22.42 0.60 9.28
N ASN A 4 21.87 -0.32 8.49
CA ASN A 4 20.88 0.02 7.45
C ASN A 4 19.49 0.23 8.06
N CYS A 5 19.14 -0.51 9.12
CA CYS A 5 17.90 -0.29 9.87
C CYS A 5 17.90 1.06 10.59
N VAL A 6 19.05 1.53 11.08
CA VAL A 6 19.20 2.84 11.74
C VAL A 6 18.99 4.00 10.76
N ALA A 7 19.45 3.87 9.51
CA ALA A 7 19.24 4.90 8.49
C ALA A 7 17.76 5.05 8.11
N ILE A 8 17.03 3.93 7.98
CA ILE A 8 15.58 3.94 7.72
C ILE A 8 14.84 4.55 8.92
N LEU A 9 15.19 4.16 10.16
CA LEU A 9 14.62 4.75 11.37
C LEU A 9 14.88 6.26 11.46
N LEU A 10 16.07 6.72 11.08
CA LEU A 10 16.46 8.13 11.12
C LEU A 10 15.64 8.98 10.16
N ILE A 11 15.34 8.49 8.94
CA ILE A 11 14.46 9.16 7.98
C ILE A 11 13.04 9.32 8.56
N PHE A 12 12.53 8.31 9.26
CA PHE A 12 11.21 8.38 9.93
C PHE A 12 11.18 9.30 11.17
N THR A 13 12.34 9.68 11.72
CA THR A 13 12.43 10.56 12.90
C THR A 13 12.64 12.03 12.59
N SER A 14 13.23 12.40 11.46
CA SER A 14 13.61 13.79 11.16
C SER A 14 12.47 14.68 10.61
N THR A 15 11.34 14.12 10.20
CA THR A 15 10.21 14.88 9.61
C THR A 15 8.92 14.89 10.44
N ARG A 16 9.01 14.51 11.73
CA ARG A 16 7.85 14.37 12.64
C ARG A 16 7.07 15.64 12.92
N ALA A 17 7.59 16.82 12.60
CA ALA A 17 6.92 18.09 12.90
C ALA A 17 5.63 18.30 12.09
N LEU A 18 5.49 17.64 10.93
CA LEU A 18 4.33 17.81 10.03
C LEU A 18 3.76 16.48 9.52
N SER A 19 4.33 15.35 9.92
CA SER A 19 3.91 14.03 9.43
C SER A 19 2.88 13.38 10.35
N GLN A 20 1.96 12.62 9.76
CA GLN A 20 0.98 11.83 10.48
C GLN A 20 1.25 10.35 10.23
N THR A 21 1.39 9.61 11.31
CA THR A 21 1.56 8.16 11.24
C THR A 21 0.22 7.49 11.10
N TYR A 22 0.14 6.51 10.21
CA TYR A 22 -1.03 5.67 10.02
C TYR A 22 -0.65 4.20 9.95
N ILE A 23 -1.63 3.36 10.25
CA ILE A 23 -1.61 1.93 9.96
C ILE A 23 -2.81 1.60 9.07
N SER A 24 -2.62 0.73 8.08
CA SER A 24 -3.68 0.28 7.18
C SER A 24 -3.74 -1.25 7.17
N LEU A 25 -4.95 -1.80 7.16
CA LEU A 25 -5.21 -3.21 6.88
C LEU A 25 -5.95 -3.30 5.55
N ALA A 26 -5.42 -4.08 4.61
CA ALA A 26 -5.91 -4.12 3.24
C ALA A 26 -6.03 -5.57 2.71
N PRO A 27 -7.19 -6.22 2.88
CA PRO A 27 -7.52 -7.42 2.11
C PRO A 27 -7.88 -7.08 0.66
N SER A 28 -7.46 -7.92 -0.28
CA SER A 28 -7.88 -7.80 -1.69
C SER A 28 -7.97 -9.14 -2.41
N LEU A 29 -8.59 -9.11 -3.59
CA LEU A 29 -8.73 -10.25 -4.49
C LEU A 29 -8.06 -9.96 -5.82
N THR A 30 -7.25 -10.89 -6.30
CA THR A 30 -6.66 -10.86 -7.63
C THR A 30 -7.54 -11.58 -8.66
N ASN A 31 -7.29 -11.28 -9.93
CA ASN A 31 -7.91 -11.98 -11.06
C ASN A 31 -7.18 -13.26 -11.49
N THR A 32 -6.22 -13.75 -10.70
CA THR A 32 -5.45 -14.95 -11.03
C THR A 32 -6.31 -16.21 -11.05
N ALA A 33 -5.84 -17.25 -11.74
CA ALA A 33 -6.49 -18.56 -11.74
C ALA A 33 -6.33 -19.25 -10.38
N GLY A 34 -7.35 -20.00 -9.96
CA GLY A 34 -7.34 -20.75 -8.70
C GLY A 34 -8.62 -20.60 -7.87
N THR A 35 -8.56 -21.10 -6.65
CA THR A 35 -9.59 -20.97 -5.62
C THR A 35 -9.66 -19.55 -5.08
N ILE A 36 -10.67 -19.25 -4.24
CA ILE A 36 -10.75 -17.94 -3.60
C ILE A 36 -9.54 -17.67 -2.69
N ALA A 37 -8.98 -18.69 -2.06
CA ALA A 37 -7.80 -18.57 -1.21
C ALA A 37 -6.55 -18.24 -2.05
N ASP A 38 -6.46 -18.79 -3.27
CA ASP A 38 -5.36 -18.49 -4.19
C ASP A 38 -5.38 -17.02 -4.62
N LYS A 39 -6.58 -16.48 -4.81
CA LYS A 39 -6.83 -15.09 -5.24
C LYS A 39 -6.80 -14.07 -4.12
N SER A 40 -7.00 -14.51 -2.88
CA SER A 40 -7.07 -13.61 -1.72
C SER A 40 -5.66 -13.25 -1.26
N ASN A 41 -5.43 -11.97 -1.01
CA ASN A 41 -4.24 -11.46 -0.35
C ASN A 41 -4.63 -10.59 0.83
N ILE A 42 -3.67 -10.37 1.73
CA ILE A 42 -3.84 -9.48 2.87
C ILE A 42 -2.52 -8.79 3.15
N THR A 43 -2.60 -7.52 3.49
CA THR A 43 -1.43 -6.75 3.88
C THR A 43 -1.71 -5.76 4.99
N ILE A 44 -0.64 -5.42 5.72
CA ILE A 44 -0.61 -4.35 6.70
C ILE A 44 0.43 -3.34 6.25
N GLU A 45 0.01 -2.08 6.18
CA GLU A 45 0.89 -0.96 5.87
C GLU A 45 1.11 -0.10 7.12
N LEU A 46 2.36 0.24 7.41
CA LEU A 46 2.69 1.30 8.37
C LEU A 46 3.36 2.43 7.62
N GLY A 47 2.80 3.64 7.71
CA GLY A 47 3.27 4.75 6.91
C GLY A 47 3.24 6.10 7.62
N GLN A 48 3.81 7.07 6.92
CA GLN A 48 3.71 8.48 7.27
C GLN A 48 3.13 9.26 6.09
N GLN A 49 2.24 10.19 6.40
CA GLN A 49 1.68 11.14 5.43
C GLN A 49 2.15 12.56 5.74
N TRP A 50 2.57 13.27 4.69
CA TRP A 50 2.92 14.68 4.64
C TRP A 50 2.02 15.37 3.61
N ASP A 51 0.97 16.04 4.08
CA ASP A 51 -0.01 16.73 3.23
C ASP A 51 -0.55 15.81 2.11
N VAL A 52 -0.15 16.03 0.86
CA VAL A 52 -0.59 15.26 -0.32
C VAL A 52 0.19 13.97 -0.57
N PHE A 53 1.34 13.80 0.07
CA PHE A 53 2.25 12.68 -0.17
C PHE A 53 2.28 11.74 1.03
N SER A 54 2.28 10.43 0.81
CA SER A 54 2.54 9.45 1.86
C SER A 54 3.59 8.44 1.43
N LEU A 55 4.24 7.85 2.42
CA LEU A 55 5.17 6.74 2.24
C LEU A 55 4.83 5.65 3.25
N GLY A 56 4.41 4.51 2.72
CA GLY A 56 4.10 3.30 3.48
C GLY A 56 5.18 2.23 3.35
N LEU A 57 5.37 1.47 4.42
CA LEU A 57 6.01 0.16 4.37
C LEU A 57 4.93 -0.90 4.52
N ASP A 58 4.74 -1.70 3.49
CA ASP A 58 3.67 -2.68 3.35
C ASP A 58 4.24 -4.10 3.50
N ILE A 59 3.60 -4.89 4.37
CA ILE A 59 4.01 -6.25 4.69
C ILE A 59 2.78 -7.14 4.55
N GLY A 60 2.86 -8.07 3.60
CA GLY A 60 1.69 -8.85 3.25
C GLY A 60 2.01 -10.22 2.69
N LYS A 61 0.93 -10.88 2.25
CA LYS A 61 0.97 -12.15 1.54
C LYS A 61 0.28 -12.00 0.21
N THR A 62 0.95 -12.36 -0.88
CA THR A 62 0.40 -12.35 -2.25
C THR A 62 -0.72 -13.38 -2.45
N THR A 63 -0.78 -14.39 -1.57
CA THR A 63 -1.86 -15.38 -1.53
C THR A 63 -2.09 -15.91 -0.10
N LEU A 64 -3.35 -16.16 0.25
CA LEU A 64 -3.76 -16.81 1.51
C LEU A 64 -3.73 -18.33 1.43
N SER A 65 -3.64 -18.90 0.23
CA SER A 65 -3.44 -20.34 0.05
C SER A 65 -2.14 -20.83 0.69
N LYS A 66 -2.15 -22.11 1.06
CA LYS A 66 -0.94 -22.78 1.54
C LYS A 66 0.02 -22.95 0.37
N VAL A 67 1.16 -22.24 0.40
CA VAL A 67 2.22 -22.42 -0.59
C VAL A 67 2.93 -23.74 -0.30
N THR A 68 2.79 -24.71 -1.21
CA THR A 68 3.35 -26.07 -1.07
C THR A 68 4.66 -26.26 -1.83
N THR A 69 5.01 -25.31 -2.68
CA THR A 69 6.27 -25.28 -3.43
C THR A 69 7.38 -24.58 -2.63
N LYS A 70 8.60 -24.52 -3.19
CA LYS A 70 9.71 -23.76 -2.59
C LYS A 70 9.52 -22.25 -2.64
N ASP A 71 8.60 -21.78 -3.48
CA ASP A 71 8.26 -20.35 -3.56
C ASP A 71 7.55 -19.92 -2.25
N THR A 72 7.63 -18.65 -1.89
CA THR A 72 6.86 -18.12 -0.75
C THR A 72 5.91 -17.02 -1.23
N SER A 73 4.92 -16.69 -0.39
CA SER A 73 3.97 -15.61 -0.68
C SER A 73 4.19 -14.35 0.15
N ASN A 74 5.12 -14.36 1.10
CA ASN A 74 5.35 -13.20 1.96
C ASN A 74 6.18 -12.16 1.20
N TYR A 75 5.79 -10.90 1.33
CA TYR A 75 6.51 -9.81 0.68
C TYR A 75 6.69 -8.61 1.63
N LEU A 76 7.60 -7.74 1.22
CA LEU A 76 7.83 -6.42 1.79
C LEU A 76 7.84 -5.41 0.65
N GLU A 77 7.10 -4.31 0.77
CA GLU A 77 6.95 -3.33 -0.28
C GLU A 77 7.03 -1.90 0.28
N LEU A 78 7.70 -1.01 -0.46
CA LEU A 78 7.71 0.42 -0.20
C LEU A 78 6.69 1.09 -1.12
N ARG A 79 5.74 1.85 -0.54
CA ARG A 79 4.58 2.39 -1.25
C ARG A 79 4.49 3.91 -1.10
N PRO A 80 5.19 4.69 -1.94
CA PRO A 80 4.89 6.11 -2.11
C PRO A 80 3.50 6.28 -2.72
N SER A 81 2.69 7.16 -2.11
CA SER A 81 1.36 7.50 -2.61
C SER A 81 1.13 9.00 -2.67
N LEU A 82 0.24 9.41 -3.57
CA LEU A 82 -0.15 10.80 -3.79
C LEU A 82 -1.67 10.95 -3.77
N ASN A 83 -2.16 11.92 -3.01
CA ASN A 83 -3.54 12.37 -3.03
C ASN A 83 -3.73 13.31 -4.23
N VAL A 84 -4.28 12.79 -5.32
CA VAL A 84 -4.39 13.52 -6.60
C VAL A 84 -5.53 14.54 -6.55
N PHE A 85 -6.70 14.11 -6.11
CA PHE A 85 -7.91 14.93 -6.09
C PHE A 85 -8.68 14.72 -4.80
N GLN A 86 -9.20 15.80 -4.21
CA GLN A 86 -10.03 15.72 -3.01
C GLN A 86 -11.28 16.59 -3.14
N GLN A 87 -12.43 16.00 -2.81
CA GLN A 87 -13.72 16.67 -2.76
C GLN A 87 -14.49 16.23 -1.53
N GLY A 88 -14.68 17.15 -0.59
CA GLY A 88 -15.29 16.84 0.71
C GLY A 88 -14.47 15.79 1.45
N ASN A 89 -15.12 14.71 1.86
CA ASN A 89 -14.50 13.59 2.55
C ASN A 89 -13.90 12.53 1.61
N PHE A 90 -13.99 12.73 0.30
CA PHE A 90 -13.48 11.79 -0.69
C PHE A 90 -12.13 12.25 -1.25
N THR A 91 -11.17 11.33 -1.31
CA THR A 91 -9.82 11.56 -1.85
C THR A 91 -9.47 10.46 -2.85
N ASN A 92 -8.95 10.83 -4.02
CA ASN A 92 -8.39 9.89 -4.99
C ASN A 92 -6.89 9.78 -4.76
N THR A 93 -6.40 8.55 -4.69
CA THR A 93 -5.00 8.25 -4.43
C THR A 93 -4.37 7.50 -5.60
N LEU A 94 -3.10 7.78 -5.83
CA LEU A 94 -2.24 7.05 -6.75
C LEU A 94 -1.06 6.52 -5.94
N THR A 95 -0.82 5.21 -6.02
CA THR A 95 0.27 4.53 -5.33
C THR A 95 1.13 3.80 -6.35
N ILE A 96 2.45 3.95 -6.22
CA ILE A 96 3.44 3.24 -7.05
C ILE A 96 4.38 2.48 -6.12
N GLY A 97 4.23 1.16 -6.06
CA GLY A 97 4.97 0.33 -5.12
C GLY A 97 6.20 -0.33 -5.74
N ILE A 98 7.23 -0.53 -4.91
CA ILE A 98 8.36 -1.42 -5.23
C ILE A 98 8.69 -2.29 -4.02
N GLY A 99 8.74 -3.59 -4.24
CA GLY A 99 8.86 -4.57 -3.18
C GLY A 99 9.62 -5.83 -3.59
N TYR A 100 9.68 -6.75 -2.63
CA TYR A 100 10.38 -8.01 -2.75
C TYR A 100 9.55 -9.14 -2.18
N VAL A 101 9.29 -10.18 -2.97
CA VAL A 101 8.67 -11.44 -2.53
C VAL A 101 9.77 -12.41 -2.10
N PHE A 102 9.78 -12.78 -0.82
CA PHE A 102 10.88 -13.55 -0.27
C PHE A 102 10.93 -14.96 -0.85
N GLY A 103 12.08 -15.40 -1.37
CA GLY A 103 12.27 -16.79 -1.84
C GLY A 103 11.41 -17.22 -3.03
N ALA A 104 10.65 -16.32 -3.66
CA ALA A 104 9.92 -16.60 -4.89
C ALA A 104 10.86 -16.54 -6.11
N LYS A 105 10.55 -17.32 -7.15
CA LYS A 105 11.21 -17.18 -8.47
C LYS A 105 11.06 -15.78 -9.06
N GLU A 106 9.89 -15.17 -8.87
CA GLU A 106 9.54 -13.81 -9.28
C GLU A 106 9.61 -12.92 -8.04
N ASN A 107 10.85 -12.57 -7.67
CA ASN A 107 11.13 -11.92 -6.40
C ASN A 107 10.98 -10.41 -6.43
N LEU A 108 11.04 -9.75 -7.59
CA LEU A 108 10.76 -8.32 -7.71
C LEU A 108 9.25 -8.12 -7.84
N LEU A 109 8.71 -7.27 -6.96
CA LEU A 109 7.32 -6.83 -6.99
C LEU A 109 7.30 -5.33 -7.34
N THR A 110 6.49 -4.94 -8.32
CA THR A 110 6.11 -3.54 -8.49
C THR A 110 4.60 -3.42 -8.59
N GLU A 111 4.07 -2.30 -8.12
CA GLU A 111 2.64 -2.06 -8.02
C GLU A 111 2.28 -0.72 -8.66
N LEU A 112 1.13 -0.69 -9.33
CA LEU A 112 0.42 0.54 -9.66
C LEU A 112 -1.02 0.42 -9.17
N THR A 113 -1.42 1.32 -8.27
CA THR A 113 -2.72 1.26 -7.60
C THR A 113 -3.39 2.61 -7.58
N TYR A 114 -4.71 2.59 -7.80
CA TYR A 114 -5.60 3.73 -7.66
C TYR A 114 -6.59 3.45 -6.53
N GLY A 115 -6.82 4.45 -5.68
CA GLY A 115 -7.74 4.35 -4.56
C GLY A 115 -8.77 5.47 -4.55
N ILE A 116 -9.96 5.14 -4.04
CA ILE A 116 -10.98 6.10 -3.65
C ILE A 116 -11.15 5.96 -2.14
N GLU A 117 -10.59 6.92 -1.42
CA GLU A 117 -10.64 7.02 0.03
C GLU A 117 -11.84 7.87 0.48
N TYR A 118 -12.48 7.44 1.56
CA TYR A 118 -13.51 8.13 2.29
C TYR A 118 -13.09 8.33 3.75
N ALA A 119 -12.96 9.59 4.17
CA ALA A 119 -12.70 9.97 5.55
C ALA A 119 -14.00 9.90 6.38
N PHE A 120 -14.21 8.78 7.08
CA PHE A 120 -15.38 8.59 7.95
C PHE A 120 -15.24 9.40 9.25
N THR A 121 -14.05 9.38 9.84
CA THR A 121 -13.65 10.29 10.92
C THR A 121 -12.28 10.88 10.59
N PRO A 122 -11.83 11.94 11.29
CA PRO A 122 -10.46 12.45 11.10
C PRO A 122 -9.36 11.42 11.38
N LYS A 123 -9.67 10.26 11.96
CA LYS A 123 -8.69 9.19 12.24
C LYS A 123 -8.95 7.90 11.48
N THR A 124 -10.17 7.68 10.99
CA THR A 124 -10.59 6.41 10.39
C THR A 124 -11.06 6.65 8.98
N HIS A 125 -10.30 6.11 8.04
CA HIS A 125 -10.52 6.26 6.62
C HIS A 125 -10.76 4.88 6.02
N PHE A 126 -11.70 4.80 5.08
CA PHE A 126 -11.96 3.59 4.30
C PHE A 126 -11.53 3.85 2.86
N ASN A 127 -10.95 2.87 2.19
CA ASN A 127 -10.52 3.05 0.83
C ASN A 127 -10.86 1.82 -0.02
N VAL A 128 -11.48 2.05 -1.17
CA VAL A 128 -11.67 1.05 -2.23
C VAL A 128 -10.54 1.25 -3.22
N PHE A 129 -9.72 0.23 -3.41
CA PHE A 129 -8.57 0.33 -4.29
C PHE A 129 -8.57 -0.75 -5.35
N PHE A 130 -8.05 -0.40 -6.52
CA PHE A 130 -7.85 -1.32 -7.64
C PHE A 130 -6.51 -1.01 -8.28
N GLY A 131 -5.84 -2.05 -8.76
CA GLY A 131 -4.49 -1.90 -9.25
C GLY A 131 -3.98 -3.12 -9.96
N GLN A 132 -2.68 -3.11 -10.23
CA GLN A 132 -1.97 -4.19 -10.86
C GLN A 132 -0.63 -4.42 -10.18
N TYR A 133 -0.38 -5.68 -9.85
CA TYR A 133 0.93 -6.17 -9.46
C TYR A 133 1.67 -6.69 -10.69
N PHE A 134 2.96 -6.39 -10.74
CA PHE A 134 3.90 -6.93 -11.70
C PHE A 134 4.98 -7.67 -10.93
N TYR A 135 5.11 -8.96 -11.21
CA TYR A 135 6.10 -9.85 -10.62
C TYR A 135 7.17 -10.14 -11.66
N SER A 136 8.43 -10.02 -11.28
CA SER A 136 9.55 -10.24 -12.19
C SER A 136 10.67 -11.04 -11.51
N GLY A 137 11.25 -11.96 -12.26
CA GLY A 137 12.33 -12.83 -11.84
C GLY A 137 13.33 -13.09 -12.96
N ARG A 138 14.31 -13.95 -12.71
CA ARG A 138 15.35 -14.25 -13.69
C ARG A 138 14.84 -15.01 -14.92
N VAL A 139 13.82 -15.87 -14.74
CA VAL A 139 13.36 -16.85 -15.74
C VAL A 139 11.86 -16.75 -16.05
N SER A 140 11.11 -15.99 -15.26
CA SER A 140 9.68 -15.81 -15.45
C SER A 140 9.25 -14.42 -14.95
N ALA A 141 8.11 -13.97 -15.46
CA ALA A 141 7.44 -12.76 -15.03
C ALA A 141 5.93 -12.97 -15.18
N SER A 142 5.16 -12.34 -14.29
CA SER A 142 3.71 -12.43 -14.30
C SER A 142 3.07 -11.12 -13.85
N ASN A 143 1.78 -10.97 -14.08
CA ASN A 143 1.02 -9.83 -13.60
C ASN A 143 -0.37 -10.26 -13.14
N ALA A 144 -0.94 -9.47 -12.23
CA ALA A 144 -2.26 -9.71 -11.68
C ALA A 144 -2.94 -8.38 -11.42
N THR A 145 -4.19 -8.23 -11.84
CA THR A 145 -5.02 -7.11 -11.39
C THR A 145 -5.71 -7.49 -10.10
N PHE A 146 -5.99 -6.49 -9.26
CA PHE A 146 -6.68 -6.71 -8.00
C PHE A 146 -7.68 -5.60 -7.68
N LEU A 147 -8.63 -5.97 -6.83
CA LEU A 147 -9.61 -5.09 -6.22
C LEU A 147 -9.68 -5.40 -4.72
N GLY A 148 -9.63 -4.37 -3.89
CA GLY A 148 -9.60 -4.53 -2.45
C GLY A 148 -10.25 -3.39 -1.69
N LEU A 149 -10.32 -3.61 -0.39
CA LEU A 149 -10.81 -2.66 0.59
C LEU A 149 -9.71 -2.47 1.62
N SER A 150 -9.56 -1.25 2.12
CA SER A 150 -8.66 -0.98 3.23
C SER A 150 -9.31 -0.11 4.28
N VAL A 151 -8.86 -0.32 5.52
CA VAL A 151 -9.18 0.53 6.66
C VAL A 151 -7.87 1.11 7.15
N MET A 152 -7.79 2.43 7.12
CA MET A 152 -6.64 3.18 7.59
C MET A 152 -6.97 3.91 8.89
N PHE A 153 -6.06 3.79 9.85
CA PHE A 153 -6.14 4.44 11.14
C PHE A 153 -4.96 5.38 11.35
N TYR A 154 -5.24 6.68 11.49
CA TYR A 154 -4.25 7.70 11.80
C TYR A 154 -4.13 7.91 13.31
N PHE A 155 -2.89 8.06 13.77
CA PHE A 155 -2.63 8.22 15.21
C PHE A 155 -2.99 9.62 15.70
N LYS A 156 -2.97 10.60 14.78
CA LYS A 156 -3.44 11.98 14.97
C LYS A 156 -4.48 12.31 13.88
N PRO A 157 -5.42 13.24 14.13
CA PRO A 157 -6.38 13.66 13.13
C PRO A 157 -5.72 14.08 11.82
N ASN A 158 -6.20 13.56 10.69
CA ASN A 158 -5.74 13.89 9.36
C ASN A 158 -6.55 15.05 8.77
N ASN A 159 -5.86 16.17 8.58
CA ASN A 159 -6.34 17.34 7.85
C ASN A 159 -5.62 17.52 6.50
N GLY A 160 -4.94 16.47 6.01
CA GLY A 160 -4.15 16.50 4.78
C GLY A 160 -4.97 16.88 3.56
N GLY A 161 -4.31 17.50 2.58
CA GLY A 161 -4.92 17.93 1.33
C GLY A 161 -4.77 16.93 0.18
N ALA A 162 -5.18 17.39 -1.00
CA ALA A 162 -4.82 16.82 -2.29
C ALA A 162 -4.20 17.88 -3.20
N ILE A 163 -3.54 17.42 -4.27
CA ILE A 163 -2.90 18.27 -5.29
C ILE A 163 -3.94 19.19 -5.93
N ILE A 164 -5.13 18.67 -6.24
CA ILE A 164 -6.25 19.44 -6.82
C ILE A 164 -7.32 19.63 -5.74
N LYS A 165 -7.57 20.90 -5.37
CA LYS A 165 -8.66 21.31 -4.48
C LYS A 165 -9.69 22.14 -5.25
N PRO A 166 -11.00 21.93 -5.05
CA PRO A 166 -12.01 22.83 -5.62
C PRO A 166 -11.80 24.24 -5.07
N SER A 167 -11.80 25.24 -5.97
CA SER A 167 -11.83 26.65 -5.59
C SER A 167 -13.05 26.90 -4.72
N LYS A 168 -12.87 27.51 -3.54
CA LYS A 168 -13.98 27.99 -2.72
C LYS A 168 -14.71 29.05 -3.54
N LYS A 169 -15.87 28.69 -4.08
CA LYS A 169 -16.87 29.66 -4.57
C LYS A 169 -17.63 30.23 -3.39
#